data_AF-A0A1R1J6R4-F1
#
_entry.id   AF-A0A1R1J6R4-F1
#
_cell.length_a   1.000
_cell.length_b   1.000
_cell.length_c   1.000
_cell.angle_alpha   90.00
_cell.angle_beta   90.00
_cell.angle_gamma   90.00
#
_symmetry.space_group_name_H-M   'P 1'
#
loop_
_entity.id
_entity.type
_entity.pdbx_description
1 polymer ?
#
loop_
_entity_poly.entity_id
_entity_poly.type
_entity_poly.pdbx_seq_one_letter_code
_entity_poly.pdbx_strand_id
1 'polypeptide(L)'
;MLGGINAYIWKIEEGATSGLHIHLLIFYSGNHRADIHIAQRIGEYWGRVATRGLGAYWSSNGEKDRLIARGLDVGVGRIDRNDTRGREAIRTIIRYLAQPGQEMDDLPWHGRTFGTSRLD
;
A
#
# COMPACT_ATOMS: atom_id res chain seq x y z
N MET A 1 12.13 -6.76 -10.92
CA MET A 1 11.33 -5.85 -10.07
C MET A 1 9.86 -6.26 -10.05
N LEU A 2 9.16 -6.36 -11.18
CA LEU A 2 7.77 -6.83 -11.18
C LEU A 2 7.62 -8.33 -10.87
N GLY A 3 8.57 -9.16 -11.34
CA GLY A 3 8.51 -10.63 -11.13
C GLY A 3 8.67 -11.12 -9.68
N GLY A 4 8.75 -10.23 -8.69
CA GLY A 4 8.65 -10.61 -7.28
C GLY A 4 7.30 -10.26 -6.65
N ILE A 5 6.39 -9.60 -7.36
CA ILE A 5 5.05 -9.30 -6.86
C ILE A 5 4.18 -10.54 -7.02
N ASN A 6 3.63 -11.04 -5.92
CA ASN A 6 2.78 -12.24 -5.90
C ASN A 6 1.29 -11.92 -5.72
N ALA A 7 0.98 -10.77 -5.12
CA ALA A 7 -0.38 -10.29 -4.94
C ALA A 7 -0.41 -8.79 -4.65
N TYR A 8 -1.58 -8.18 -4.81
CA TYR A 8 -1.81 -6.80 -4.46
C TYR A 8 -3.23 -6.56 -3.94
N ILE A 9 -3.38 -5.48 -3.19
CA ILE A 9 -4.64 -4.86 -2.78
C ILE A 9 -4.54 -3.38 -3.14
N TRP A 10 -5.60 -2.82 -3.71
CA TRP A 10 -5.69 -1.39 -3.95
C TRP A 10 -7.05 -0.83 -3.53
N LYS A 11 -7.04 0.44 -3.15
CA LYS A 11 -8.24 1.23 -2.88
C LYS A 11 -8.06 2.65 -3.38
N ILE A 12 -9.10 3.23 -3.97
CA ILE A 12 -9.18 4.64 -4.33
C ILE A 12 -10.03 5.34 -3.27
N GLU A 13 -9.52 6.47 -2.78
CA GLU A 13 -10.17 7.32 -1.79
C GLU A 13 -10.06 8.79 -2.21
N GLU A 14 -10.98 9.62 -1.72
CA GLU A 14 -10.90 11.07 -1.81
C GLU A 14 -10.92 11.64 -0.40
N GLY A 15 -9.78 12.17 0.05
CA GLY A 15 -9.67 12.80 1.36
C GLY A 15 -9.87 14.30 1.26
N ALA A 16 -10.53 14.89 2.25
CA ALA A 16 -10.78 16.35 2.28
C ALA A 16 -9.52 17.22 2.13
N THR A 17 -8.36 16.72 2.57
CA THR A 17 -7.07 17.40 2.42
C THR A 17 -6.14 16.74 1.41
N SER A 18 -6.17 15.41 1.28
CA SER A 18 -5.28 14.66 0.38
C SER A 18 -5.78 14.61 -1.07
N GLY A 19 -7.05 14.97 -1.32
CA GLY A 19 -7.71 14.82 -2.61
C GLY A 19 -7.82 13.35 -3.03
N LEU A 20 -7.98 13.13 -4.34
CA LEU A 20 -8.03 11.79 -4.94
C LEU A 20 -6.67 11.08 -4.83
N HIS A 21 -6.65 9.90 -4.20
CA HIS A 21 -5.45 9.12 -4.02
C HIS A 21 -5.73 7.61 -4.04
N ILE A 22 -4.67 6.82 -4.28
CA ILE A 22 -4.72 5.36 -4.27
C ILE A 22 -3.86 4.81 -3.15
N HIS A 23 -4.45 3.96 -2.31
CA HIS A 23 -3.70 3.08 -1.43
C HIS A 23 -3.32 1.82 -2.20
N LEU A 24 -2.05 1.41 -2.09
CA LEU A 24 -1.55 0.21 -2.74
C LEU A 24 -0.75 -0.63 -1.73
N LEU A 25 -1.20 -1.85 -1.47
CA LEU A 25 -0.49 -2.84 -0.67
C LEU A 25 -0.02 -3.97 -1.57
N ILE A 26 1.29 -4.24 -1.57
CA ILE A 26 1.93 -5.22 -2.43
C ILE A 26 2.52 -6.35 -1.59
N PHE A 27 2.17 -7.58 -1.94
CA PHE A 27 2.80 -8.79 -1.40
C PHE A 27 3.93 -9.20 -2.33
N TYR A 28 5.15 -9.05 -1.83
CA TYR A 28 6.38 -9.31 -2.58
C TYR A 28 7.06 -10.59 -2.07
N SER A 29 7.83 -11.25 -2.95
CA SER A 29 8.61 -12.44 -2.64
C SER A 29 9.52 -12.23 -1.43
N GLY A 30 9.41 -13.12 -0.44
CA GLY A 30 10.21 -13.08 0.80
C GLY A 30 11.71 -13.32 0.60
N ASN A 31 12.13 -13.72 -0.61
CA ASN A 31 13.54 -13.85 -0.96
C ASN A 31 14.28 -12.50 -1.03
N HIS A 32 13.54 -11.40 -1.16
CA HIS A 32 14.13 -10.06 -1.24
C HIS A 32 14.07 -9.37 0.13
N ARG A 33 15.18 -8.75 0.53
CA ARG A 33 15.33 -8.08 1.84
C ARG A 33 15.36 -6.55 1.76
N ALA A 34 15.10 -5.97 0.59
CA ALA A 34 15.22 -4.54 0.32
C ALA A 34 13.86 -3.88 0.09
N ASP A 35 12.94 -4.05 1.04
CA ASP A 35 11.55 -3.59 0.89
C ASP A 35 11.43 -2.07 0.72
N ILE A 36 12.28 -1.29 1.42
CA ILE A 36 12.34 0.18 1.28
C ILE A 36 12.72 0.56 -0.14
N HIS A 37 13.79 -0.05 -0.68
CA HIS A 37 14.28 0.22 -2.02
C HIS A 37 13.24 -0.19 -3.09
N ILE A 38 12.58 -1.34 -2.92
CA ILE A 38 11.52 -1.79 -3.82
C ILE A 38 10.36 -0.78 -3.81
N ALA A 39 9.88 -0.40 -2.63
CA ALA A 39 8.77 0.55 -2.49
C ALA A 39 9.13 1.94 -3.06
N GLN A 40 10.35 2.42 -2.84
CA GLN A 40 10.86 3.65 -3.44
C GLN A 40 10.83 3.57 -4.97
N ARG A 41 11.36 2.50 -5.57
CA ARG A 41 11.35 2.36 -7.04
C ARG A 41 9.94 2.30 -7.61
N ILE A 42 8.97 1.68 -6.92
CA ILE A 42 7.56 1.68 -7.35
C ILE A 42 6.98 3.08 -7.29
N GLY A 43 7.25 3.81 -6.20
CA GLY A 43 6.82 5.19 -6.04
C GLY A 43 7.44 6.14 -7.08
N GLU A 44 8.73 6.02 -7.36
CA GLU A 44 9.40 6.79 -8.39
C GLU A 44 8.82 6.52 -9.78
N TYR A 45 8.52 5.24 -10.08
CA TYR A 45 7.84 4.87 -11.31
C TYR A 45 6.43 5.48 -11.38
N TRP A 46 5.68 5.46 -10.28
CA TRP A 46 4.37 6.08 -10.18
C TRP A 46 4.43 7.58 -10.51
N GLY A 47 5.30 8.31 -9.81
CA GLY A 47 5.43 9.76 -9.98
C GLY A 47 5.98 10.15 -11.35
N ARG A 48 6.99 9.45 -11.87
CA ARG A 48 7.65 9.84 -13.13
C ARG A 48 6.94 9.30 -14.38
N VAL A 49 6.53 8.03 -14.35
CA VAL A 49 6.09 7.31 -15.56
C VAL A 49 4.58 7.12 -15.57
N ALA A 50 4.02 6.44 -14.57
CA ALA A 50 2.61 6.06 -14.59
C ALA A 50 1.67 7.28 -14.64
N THR A 51 2.02 8.31 -13.86
CA THR A 51 1.28 9.58 -13.80
C THR A 51 1.88 10.68 -14.67
N ARG A 52 2.89 10.36 -15.50
CA ARG A 52 3.58 11.33 -16.38
C ARG A 52 4.09 12.59 -15.65
N GLY A 53 4.58 12.44 -14.42
CA GLY A 53 5.09 13.56 -13.62
C GLY A 53 4.05 14.26 -12.75
N LEU A 54 2.76 13.94 -12.88
CA LEU A 54 1.68 14.64 -12.18
C LEU A 54 1.42 14.11 -10.77
N GLY A 55 1.80 12.87 -10.48
CA GLY A 55 1.54 12.20 -9.21
C GLY A 55 2.68 12.32 -8.22
N ALA A 56 2.34 12.25 -6.94
CA ALA A 56 3.25 12.02 -5.84
C ALA A 56 3.01 10.65 -5.20
N TYR A 57 3.94 10.17 -4.39
CA TYR A 57 3.77 8.94 -3.62
C TYR A 57 4.24 9.11 -2.19
N TRP A 58 3.67 8.28 -1.31
CA TRP A 58 4.12 8.10 0.06
C TRP A 58 4.37 6.63 0.32
N SER A 59 5.44 6.28 1.05
CA SER A 59 5.79 4.90 1.35
C SER A 59 5.92 4.65 2.85
N SER A 60 4.98 3.89 3.41
CA SER A 60 5.06 3.44 4.81
C SER A 60 6.29 2.57 5.09
N ASN A 61 6.88 1.92 4.08
CA ASN A 61 8.10 1.14 4.23
C ASN A 61 9.30 2.00 4.66
N GLY A 62 9.37 3.25 4.23
CA GLY A 62 10.42 4.20 4.63
C GLY A 62 10.21 4.82 6.01
N GLU A 63 9.00 4.71 6.57
CA GLU A 63 8.57 5.42 7.78
C GLU A 63 8.43 4.50 9.00
N LYS A 64 9.07 3.32 8.99
CA LYS A 64 8.92 2.32 10.06
C LYS A 64 9.27 2.88 11.44
N ASP A 65 10.36 3.64 11.54
CA ASP A 65 10.79 4.25 12.80
C ASP A 65 9.75 5.25 13.33
N ARG A 66 9.11 6.01 12.44
CA ARG A 66 8.02 6.92 12.78
C ARG A 66 6.77 6.18 13.26
N LEU A 67 6.44 5.03 12.66
CA LEU A 67 5.34 4.19 13.12
C LEU A 67 5.61 3.66 14.54
N ILE A 68 6.83 3.16 14.78
CA ILE A 68 7.27 2.67 16.09
C ILE A 68 7.22 3.79 17.14
N ALA A 69 7.73 4.99 16.81
CA ALA A 69 7.72 6.14 17.71
C ALA A 69 6.29 6.58 18.09
N ARG A 70 5.29 6.28 17.26
CA ARG A 70 3.86 6.53 17.53
C ARG A 70 3.16 5.37 18.26
N GLY A 71 3.90 4.33 18.65
CA GLY A 71 3.34 3.13 19.30
C GLY A 71 2.54 2.23 18.36
N LEU A 72 2.70 2.38 17.05
CA LEU A 72 2.00 1.57 16.05
C LEU A 72 2.80 0.33 15.69
N ASP A 73 2.11 -0.78 15.45
CA ASP A 73 2.73 -1.99 14.92
C ASP A 73 3.15 -1.81 13.45
N VAL A 74 4.28 -2.41 13.10
CA VAL A 74 4.84 -2.33 11.75
C VAL A 74 4.34 -3.49 10.91
N GLY A 75 3.35 -3.23 10.05
CA GLY A 75 2.78 -4.19 9.10
C GLY A 75 3.41 -4.15 7.71
N VAL A 76 4.63 -3.62 7.58
CA VAL A 76 5.33 -3.46 6.30
C VAL A 76 6.77 -3.98 6.38
N GLY A 77 7.32 -4.39 5.24
CA GLY A 77 8.62 -5.01 5.14
C GLY A 77 8.56 -6.53 5.23
N ARG A 78 9.65 -7.17 5.65
CA ARG A 78 9.71 -8.62 5.75
C ARG A 78 8.93 -9.08 6.98
N ILE A 79 7.83 -9.79 6.74
CA ILE A 79 7.01 -10.41 7.79
C ILE A 79 7.08 -11.92 7.61
N ASP A 80 7.65 -12.59 8.60
CA ASP A 80 7.82 -14.04 8.59
C ASP A 80 6.52 -14.74 9.01
N ARG A 81 6.36 -16.01 8.62
CA ARG A 81 5.19 -16.82 9.02
C ARG A 81 5.04 -16.91 10.54
N ASN A 82 6.16 -16.87 11.27
CA ASN A 82 6.23 -16.96 12.73
C ASN A 82 6.16 -15.58 13.41
N ASP A 83 6.18 -14.48 12.66
CA ASP A 83 6.02 -13.13 13.19
C ASP A 83 4.53 -12.81 13.40
N THR A 84 3.99 -13.29 14.53
CA THR A 84 2.59 -13.07 14.88
C THR A 84 2.23 -11.58 14.93
N ARG A 85 3.13 -10.73 15.44
CA ARG A 85 2.88 -9.30 15.59
C ARG A 85 2.81 -8.59 14.24
N GLY A 86 3.78 -8.81 13.35
CA GLY A 86 3.75 -8.26 11.99
C GLY A 86 2.56 -8.76 11.18
N ARG A 87 2.16 -10.03 11.37
CA ARG A 87 0.96 -10.60 10.75
C ARG A 87 -0.34 -9.97 11.24
N GLU A 88 -0.48 -9.68 12.53
CA GLU A 88 -1.64 -8.93 13.03
C GLU A 88 -1.62 -7.48 12.53
N ALA A 89 -0.44 -6.85 12.46
CA ALA A 89 -0.28 -5.51 11.92
C ALA A 89 -0.75 -5.42 10.45
N ILE A 90 -0.37 -6.38 9.59
CA ILE A 90 -0.88 -6.47 8.21
C ILE A 90 -2.41 -6.61 8.22
N ARG A 91 -2.99 -7.49 9.05
CA ARG A 91 -4.44 -7.66 9.10
C ARG A 91 -5.15 -6.37 9.49
N THR A 92 -4.58 -5.59 10.40
CA THR A 92 -5.09 -4.26 10.77
C THR A 92 -5.04 -3.29 9.59
N ILE A 93 -3.93 -3.26 8.83
CA ILE A 93 -3.82 -2.44 7.62
C ILE A 93 -4.89 -2.84 6.59
N ILE A 94 -5.09 -4.13 6.34
CA ILE A 94 -6.09 -4.62 5.38
C ILE A 94 -7.51 -4.23 5.82
N ARG A 95 -7.82 -4.35 7.12
CA ARG A 95 -9.12 -3.92 7.66
C ARG A 95 -9.34 -2.42 7.50
N TYR A 96 -8.31 -1.62 7.77
CA TYR A 96 -8.37 -0.18 7.56
C TYR A 96 -8.60 0.18 6.09
N LEU A 97 -7.88 -0.46 5.17
CA LEU A 97 -8.13 -0.28 3.73
C LEU A 97 -9.56 -0.68 3.36
N ALA A 98 -10.10 -1.77 3.88
CA ALA A 98 -11.47 -2.18 3.57
C ALA A 98 -12.57 -1.34 4.27
N GLN A 99 -12.21 -0.33 5.07
CA GLN A 99 -13.18 0.45 5.83
C GLN A 99 -14.07 1.31 4.91
N PRO A 100 -15.41 1.24 5.03
CA PRO A 100 -16.33 2.11 4.27
C PRO A 100 -16.24 3.58 4.70
N GLY A 101 -16.73 4.48 3.85
CA GLY A 101 -16.87 5.91 4.17
C GLY A 101 -15.61 6.76 3.93
N GLN A 102 -14.65 6.23 3.18
CA GLN A 102 -13.50 6.97 2.63
C GLN A 102 -13.61 7.05 1.09
N GLU A 103 -14.82 6.96 0.58
CA GLU A 103 -15.13 6.85 -0.84
C GLU A 103 -15.35 8.24 -1.45
N MET A 104 -15.33 8.33 -2.77
CA MET A 104 -15.66 9.57 -3.48
C MET A 104 -17.18 9.81 -3.40
N ASP A 105 -17.60 11.03 -3.09
CA ASP A 105 -19.03 11.37 -2.99
C ASP A 105 -19.74 11.30 -4.35
N ASP A 106 -19.02 11.59 -5.44
CA ASP A 106 -19.55 11.65 -6.82
C ASP A 106 -19.02 10.51 -7.72
N LEU A 107 -19.09 9.26 -7.27
CA LEU A 107 -18.69 8.13 -8.11
C LEU A 107 -19.55 8.06 -9.40
N PRO A 108 -18.95 8.04 -10.60
CA PRO A 108 -19.69 7.64 -11.79
C PRO A 108 -20.20 6.21 -11.58
N TRP A 109 -21.47 5.99 -11.92
CA TRP A 109 -22.36 4.95 -11.38
C TRP A 109 -21.89 3.48 -11.41
N HIS A 110 -20.71 3.13 -11.91
CA HIS A 110 -20.21 1.75 -12.06
C HIS A 110 -18.71 1.53 -11.74
N GLY A 111 -18.00 2.48 -11.12
CA GLY A 111 -16.57 2.35 -10.80
C GLY A 111 -16.28 1.48 -9.56
N ARG A 112 -15.38 0.49 -9.66
CA ARG A 112 -14.83 -0.18 -8.47
C ARG A 112 -13.82 0.73 -7.79
N THR A 113 -13.97 0.97 -6.49
CA THR A 113 -13.01 1.73 -5.66
C THR A 113 -12.06 0.84 -4.87
N PHE A 114 -12.27 -0.47 -4.88
CA PHE A 114 -11.43 -1.45 -4.18
C PHE A 114 -11.22 -2.69 -5.04
N GLY A 115 -10.02 -3.27 -4.96
CA GLY A 115 -9.71 -4.51 -5.67
C GLY A 115 -8.50 -5.25 -5.12
N THR A 116 -8.46 -6.55 -5.34
CA THR A 116 -7.34 -7.42 -4.96
C THR A 116 -7.13 -8.48 -6.03
N SER A 117 -5.89 -8.93 -6.22
CA SER A 117 -5.60 -10.11 -7.03
C SER A 117 -4.33 -10.80 -6.57
N ARG A 118 -4.25 -12.10 -6.83
CA ARG A 118 -2.99 -12.84 -6.89
C ARG A 118 -2.43 -12.75 -8.31
N LEU A 119 -1.11 -12.75 -8.42
CA LEU A 119 -0.40 -12.89 -9.67
C LEU A 119 0.24 -14.29 -9.64
N ASP A 120 -0.28 -15.18 -10.48
CA ASP A 120 0.20 -16.54 -10.72
C ASP A 120 1.29 -16.60 -11.80
#